data_AF-A0AAP5E8Q0-F1
#
_entry.id   AF-A0AAP5E8Q0-F1
#
_cell.length_a   1.000
_cell.length_b   1.000
_cell.length_c   1.000
_cell.angle_alpha   90.00
_cell.angle_beta   90.00
_cell.angle_gamma   90.00
#
_symmetry.space_group_name_H-M   'P 1'
#
loop_
_entity.id
_entity.type
_entity.pdbx_description
1 polymer ?
#
loop_
_entity_poly.entity_id
_entity_poly.type
_entity_poly.pdbx_seq_one_letter_code
_entity_poly.pdbx_strand_id
1 'polypeptide(L)' 'MQTEMSKPLRMLRRAEVQARLGIARSTLYGYLNERSSSYLPSFPKPLHLGSSIVFLEHEVDEFFVGLIRAREVASERR' A
#
# COMPACT_ATOMS: atom_id res chain seq x y z
N MET A 1 1.70 2.79 28.01
CA MET A 1 0.65 2.17 27.18
C MET A 1 0.30 3.19 26.12
N GLN A 2 0.86 3.05 24.90
CA GLN A 2 0.73 4.07 23.87
C GLN A 2 -0.68 3.99 23.29
N THR A 3 -1.46 5.05 23.50
CA THR A 3 -2.78 5.27 22.91
C THR A 3 -2.60 5.41 21.40
N GLU A 4 -2.80 4.32 20.65
CA GLU A 4 -2.84 4.38 19.20
C GLU A 4 -4.08 5.18 18.81
N MET A 5 -3.84 6.43 18.40
CA MET A 5 -4.83 7.31 17.77
C MET A 5 -5.57 6.48 16.73
N SER A 6 -6.89 6.39 16.90
CA SER A 6 -7.80 5.56 16.13
C SER A 6 -7.78 5.93 14.65
N LYS A 7 -6.74 5.53 13.90
CA LYS A 7 -6.82 5.49 12.45
C LYS A 7 -8.00 4.58 12.14
N PRO A 8 -9.02 5.04 11.42
CA PRO A 8 -10.19 4.22 11.15
C PRO A 8 -9.71 2.94 10.45
N LEU A 9 -9.92 1.79 11.10
CA LEU A 9 -9.57 0.48 10.56
C LEU A 9 -10.57 0.13 9.45
N ARG A 10 -10.48 0.82 8.33
CA ARG A 10 -11.25 0.51 7.13
C ARG A 10 -10.48 -0.51 6.31
N MET A 11 -11.21 -1.56 5.97
CA MET A 11 -10.71 -2.63 5.10
C MET A 11 -11.09 -2.27 3.66
N LEU A 12 -10.09 -2.09 2.82
CA LEU A 12 -10.25 -1.85 1.40
C LEU A 12 -10.21 -3.17 0.63
N ARG A 13 -11.12 -3.35 -0.31
CA ARG A 13 -11.02 -4.47 -1.26
C ARG A 13 -9.91 -4.18 -2.27
N ARG A 14 -9.37 -5.23 -2.90
CA ARG A 14 -8.38 -5.10 -3.99
C ARG A 14 -8.77 -4.08 -5.06
N ALA A 15 -10.05 -4.03 -5.45
CA ALA A 15 -10.55 -3.10 -6.46
C ALA A 15 -10.47 -1.63 -5.98
N GLU A 16 -10.72 -1.36 -4.70
CA GLU A 16 -10.58 -0.03 -4.14
C GLU A 16 -9.12 0.39 -4.06
N VAL A 17 -8.23 -0.54 -3.69
CA VAL A 17 -6.78 -0.29 -3.71
C VAL A 17 -6.31 0.05 -5.13
N GLN A 18 -6.77 -0.70 -6.15
CA GLN A 18 -6.48 -0.40 -7.55
C GLN A 18 -6.97 0.99 -7.96
N ALA A 19 -8.19 1.35 -7.58
CA ALA A 19 -8.76 2.67 -7.89
C ALA A 19 -8.01 3.80 -7.15
N ARG A 20 -7.67 3.61 -5.87
CA ARG A 20 -6.90 4.55 -5.05
C ARG A 20 -5.51 4.81 -5.63
N LEU A 21 -4.79 3.73 -5.98
CA LEU A 21 -3.44 3.82 -6.54
C LEU A 21 -3.42 4.13 -8.04
N GLY A 22 -4.54 3.99 -8.75
CA GLY A 22 -4.61 4.17 -10.20
C GLY A 22 -3.80 3.13 -10.98
N ILE A 23 -3.66 1.91 -10.45
CA ILE A 23 -2.82 0.84 -11.04
C ILE A 23 -3.64 -0.34 -11.54
N ALA A 24 -3.09 -1.05 -12.53
CA ALA A 24 -3.65 -2.28 -13.04
C ALA A 24 -3.51 -3.45 -12.03
N ARG A 25 -4.36 -4.46 -12.21
CA ARG A 25 -4.35 -5.67 -11.38
C ARG A 25 -3.02 -6.41 -11.40
N SER A 26 -2.40 -6.53 -12.58
CA SER A 26 -1.08 -7.15 -12.74
C SER A 26 -0.01 -6.40 -11.97
N THR A 27 -0.01 -5.07 -12.02
CA THR A 27 0.91 -4.20 -11.28
C THR A 27 0.79 -4.42 -9.77
N LEU A 28 -0.44 -4.47 -9.24
CA LEU A 28 -0.68 -4.74 -7.82
C LEU A 28 -0.07 -6.09 -7.38
N TYR A 29 -0.27 -7.16 -8.17
CA TYR A 29 0.36 -8.45 -7.84
C TYR A 29 1.88 -8.47 -8.06
N GLY A 30 2.39 -7.68 -9.01
CA GLY A 30 3.83 -7.48 -9.20
C GLY A 30 4.48 -6.82 -7.99
N TYR A 31 3.80 -5.86 -7.36
CA TYR A 31 4.27 -5.20 -6.14
C TYR A 31 4.26 -6.13 -4.93
N LEU A 32 3.29 -7.05 -4.87
CA LEU A 32 3.15 -8.04 -3.80
C LEU A 32 4.14 -9.20 -3.91
N ASN A 33 4.59 -9.52 -5.11
CA ASN A 33 5.42 -10.68 -5.36
C ASN A 33 6.90 -10.31 -5.21
N GLU A 34 7.55 -10.79 -4.15
CA GLU A 34 8.98 -10.62 -3.87
C GLU A 34 9.90 -11.04 -5.02
N ARG A 35 9.43 -11.96 -5.88
CA ARG A 35 10.20 -12.48 -7.01
C ARG A 35 10.09 -11.59 -8.25
N SER A 36 9.22 -10.59 -8.24
CA SER A 36 9.07 -9.65 -9.36
C SER A 36 10.09 -8.52 -9.25
N SER A 37 10.61 -8.08 -10.40
CA SER A 37 11.54 -6.93 -10.47
C SER A 37 10.95 -5.62 -9.93
N SER A 38 9.62 -5.55 -9.83
CA SER A 38 8.88 -4.40 -9.33
C SER A 38 8.41 -4.59 -7.89
N TYR A 39 8.93 -5.58 -7.15
CA TYR A 39 8.55 -5.80 -5.76
C TYR A 39 8.77 -4.53 -4.93
N LEU A 40 7.74 -4.12 -4.19
CA LEU A 40 7.79 -2.96 -3.34
C LEU A 40 7.59 -3.40 -1.89
N PRO A 41 8.64 -3.42 -1.06
CA PRO A 41 8.52 -3.83 0.33
C PRO A 41 7.67 -2.87 1.18
N SER A 42 7.49 -1.63 0.73
CA SER A 42 6.60 -0.65 1.36
C SER A 42 5.13 -0.83 0.97
N PHE A 43 4.80 -1.75 0.05
CA PHE A 43 3.43 -1.95 -0.39
C PHE A 43 2.61 -2.64 0.71
N PRO A 44 1.35 -2.23 0.95
CA PRO A 44 0.50 -2.79 1.99
C PRO A 44 0.29 -4.28 1.81
N LYS A 45 0.33 -5.03 2.93
CA LYS A 45 0.21 -6.49 2.88
C LYS A 45 -1.26 -6.90 2.68
N PRO A 46 -1.52 -7.91 1.84
CA PRO A 46 -2.86 -8.42 1.62
C PRO A 46 -3.27 -9.28 2.82
N LEU A 47 -4.37 -8.93 3.47
CA LEU A 47 -5.06 -9.79 4.42
C LEU A 47 -6.00 -10.74 3.69
N HIS A 48 -5.98 -12.01 4.09
CA HIS A 48 -6.92 -13.01 3.61
C HIS A 48 -8.14 -13.05 4.52
N LEU A 49 -9.30 -12.63 4.00
CA LEU A 49 -10.58 -12.74 4.67
C LEU A 49 -11.40 -13.81 3.94
N GLY A 50 -11.17 -15.07 4.33
CA GLY A 50 -11.68 -16.24 3.63
C GLY A 50 -11.18 -16.28 2.18
N SER A 51 -12.10 -16.35 1.22
CA SER A 51 -11.77 -16.37 -0.22
C SER A 51 -11.39 -15.00 -0.79
N SER A 52 -11.51 -13.94 0.01
CA SER A 52 -11.27 -12.57 -0.45
C SER A 52 -9.98 -11.99 0.09
N ILE A 53 -9.35 -11.15 -0.74
CA ILE A 53 -8.19 -10.37 -0.34
C ILE A 53 -8.64 -8.94 -0.01
N VAL A 54 -8.24 -8.48 1.17
CA VAL A 54 -8.51 -7.15 1.73
C VAL A 54 -7.19 -6.49 2.12
N PHE A 55 -7.17 -5.18 2.14
CA PHE A 55 -6.02 -4.36 2.53
C PHE A 55 -6.46 -3.37 3.59
N LEU A 56 -5.54 -2.93 4.44
CA LEU A 56 -5.85 -1.93 5.45
C LEU A 56 -5.65 -0.54 4.85
N GLU A 57 -6.63 0.35 5.02
CA GLU A 57 -6.59 1.71 4.49
C GLU A 57 -5.37 2.48 5.01
N HIS A 58 -5.02 2.33 6.29
CA HIS A 58 -3.86 3.02 6.86
C HIS A 58 -2.54 2.56 6.26
N GLU A 59 -2.37 1.28 5.91
CA GLU A 59 -1.14 0.81 5.26
C GLU A 59 -1.02 1.38 3.84
N VAL A 60 -2.15 1.50 3.13
CA VAL A 60 -2.19 2.16 1.82
C VAL A 60 -1.81 3.64 1.94
N ASP A 61 -2.32 4.33 2.96
CA ASP A 61 -2.00 5.74 3.23
C ASP A 61 -0.52 5.93 3.57
N GLU A 62 0.04 5.07 4.42
CA GLU A 62 1.47 5.06 4.74
C GLU A 62 2.35 4.83 3.51
N PHE A 63 1.90 4.02 2.56
CA PHE A 63 2.59 3.85 1.28
C PHE A 63 2.60 5.16 0.47
N PHE A 64 1.50 5.90 0.41
CA PHE A 64 1.48 7.23 -0.24
C PHE A 64 2.44 8.21 0.42
N VAL A 65 2.45 8.28 1.75
CA VAL A 65 3.39 9.11 2.51
C VAL A 65 4.83 8.72 2.20
N GLY A 66 5.12 7.41 2.10
CA GLY A 66 6.41 6.88 1.68
C GLY A 66 6.83 7.34 0.28
N LEU A 67 5.91 7.32 -0.69
CA LEU A 67 6.16 7.81 -2.05
C LEU A 67 6.45 9.31 -2.08
N ILE A 68 5.69 10.11 -1.32
CA ILE A 68 5.90 11.56 -1.20
C ILE A 68 7.29 11.82 -0.62
N ARG A 69 7.64 11.14 0.48
CA ARG A 69 8.95 11.29 1.13
C ARG A 69 10.09 10.88 0.20
N ALA A 70 9.94 9.76 -0.52
CA ALA A 70 10.94 9.31 -1.50
C ALA A 70 11.12 10.33 -2.63
N ARG A 71 10.03 10.96 -3.08
CA ARG A 71 10.06 12.05 -4.07
C ARG A 71 10.77 13.28 -3.53
N GLU A 72 10.49 13.71 -2.31
CA GLU A 72 11.12 14.89 -1.69
C GLU A 72 12.63 14.70 -1.53
N VAL A 73 13.07 13.53 -1.06
CA VAL A 73 14.50 13.20 -0.94
C VAL A 73 15.23 13.23 -2.29
N ALA A 74 14.56 12.82 -3.38
CA ALA A 74 15.12 12.90 -4.71
C ALA A 74 15.21 14.34 -5.25
N SER A 75 14.30 15.23 -4.81
CA SER A 75 14.29 16.63 -5.20
C SER A 75 15.33 17.47 -4.43
N GLU A 76 15.62 17.13 -3.17
CA GLU A 76 16.60 17.82 -2.32
C GLU A 76 18.06 17.57 -2.75
N ARG A 77 18.31 16.53 -3.55
CA ARG A 77 19.65 16.20 -4.07
C ARG A 77 20.02 16.93 -5.37
N ARG A 78 19.18 17.85 -5.85
CA ARG A 78 19.38 18.53 -7.14
C ARG A 78 19.93 19.94 -6.97
#